data_AF-A0A2T4YY94-F1
#
_entry.id   AF-A0A2T4YY94-F1
#
_cell.length_a   1.000
_cell.length_b   1.000
_cell.length_c   1.000
_cell.angle_alpha   90.00
_cell.angle_beta   90.00
_cell.angle_gamma   90.00
#
_symmetry.space_group_name_H-M   'P 1'
#
loop_
_entity.id
_entity.type
_entity.pdbx_description
1 polymer ?
#
loop_
_entity_poly.entity_id
_entity_poly.type
_entity_poly.pdbx_seq_one_letter_code
_entity_poly.pdbx_strand_id
1 'polypeptide(L)'
;MRIFWYLARYHTIKLSDAGVYRILKRHGLSRLPGGTRVRKVHTKRYEKQVPGHQIQFEVKFLKFDGKDGKPVKRYQYAAIDDATRVRALKIYDRHNQANAIDFIDTVIDFTFDVLKDQP
;
A
#
# COMPACT_ATOMS: atom_id res chain seq x y z
N MET A 1 -27.66 0.55 -2.33
CA MET A 1 -28.13 0.18 -0.97
C MET A 1 -27.96 -1.32 -0.75
N ARG A 2 -27.19 -1.76 0.27
CA ARG A 2 -26.89 -3.19 0.50
C ARG A 2 -28.08 -4.00 1.06
N ILE A 3 -28.98 -3.35 1.79
CA ILE A 3 -30.15 -3.98 2.44
C ILE A 3 -31.20 -4.40 1.42
N PHE A 4 -31.49 -3.56 0.41
CA PHE A 4 -32.41 -3.90 -0.68
C PHE A 4 -32.02 -5.21 -1.39
N TRP A 5 -30.75 -5.34 -1.78
CA TRP A 5 -30.21 -6.55 -2.39
C TRP A 5 -30.30 -7.78 -1.48
N TYR A 6 -30.04 -7.61 -0.19
CA TYR A 6 -30.13 -8.69 0.80
C TYR A 6 -31.57 -9.22 0.92
N LEU A 7 -32.56 -8.32 1.01
CA LEU A 7 -33.98 -8.66 1.09
C LEU A 7 -34.47 -9.38 -0.19
N ALA A 8 -34.05 -8.89 -1.36
CA ALA A 8 -34.41 -9.53 -2.63
C ALA A 8 -33.78 -10.93 -2.77
N ARG A 9 -32.53 -11.11 -2.32
CA ARG A 9 -31.78 -12.36 -2.47
C ARG A 9 -32.18 -13.46 -1.49
N TYR A 10 -32.37 -13.12 -0.21
CA TYR A 10 -32.55 -14.11 0.85
C TYR A 10 -33.97 -14.19 1.40
N HIS A 11 -34.79 -13.18 1.13
CA HIS A 11 -36.16 -13.10 1.65
C HIS A 11 -37.20 -12.95 0.54
N THR A 12 -36.80 -12.90 -0.73
CA THR A 12 -37.71 -12.75 -1.89
C THR A 12 -38.60 -11.50 -1.80
N ILE A 13 -38.19 -10.50 -1.01
CA ILE A 13 -38.93 -9.25 -0.82
C ILE A 13 -38.40 -8.21 -1.81
N LYS A 14 -39.27 -7.70 -2.69
CA LYS A 14 -38.97 -6.62 -3.63
C LYS A 14 -39.45 -5.29 -3.06
N LEU A 15 -38.53 -4.39 -2.73
CA LEU A 15 -38.79 -3.04 -2.23
C LEU A 15 -37.99 -2.04 -3.04
N SER A 16 -38.43 -0.79 -3.16
CA SER A 16 -37.55 0.25 -3.72
C SER A 16 -36.51 0.69 -2.69
N ASP A 17 -35.37 1.19 -3.15
CA ASP A 17 -34.35 1.80 -2.27
C ASP A 17 -34.95 2.91 -1.39
N ALA A 18 -35.87 3.70 -1.95
CA ALA A 18 -36.61 4.73 -1.22
C ALA A 18 -37.53 4.12 -0.13
N GLY A 19 -38.16 2.97 -0.40
CA GLY A 19 -38.99 2.27 0.58
C GLY A 19 -38.18 1.77 1.77
N VAL A 20 -37.03 1.14 1.51
CA VAL A 20 -36.07 0.70 2.54
C VAL A 20 -35.64 1.89 3.39
N TYR A 21 -35.27 3.01 2.78
CA TYR A 21 -34.87 4.22 3.51
C TYR A 21 -35.99 4.77 4.40
N ARG A 22 -37.23 4.88 3.90
CA ARG A 22 -38.38 5.39 4.69
C ARG A 22 -38.70 4.50 5.88
N ILE A 23 -38.62 3.18 5.72
CA ILE A 23 -38.83 2.22 6.81
C ILE A 23 -37.74 2.40 7.87
N LEU A 24 -36.47 2.42 7.48
CA LEU A 24 -35.36 2.63 8.40
C LEU A 24 -35.48 3.97 9.15
N LYS A 25 -35.86 5.04 8.44
CA LYS A 25 -36.08 6.36 9.05
C LYS A 25 -37.24 6.36 10.05
N ARG A 26 -38.35 5.69 9.73
CA ARG A 26 -39.52 5.56 10.62
C ARG A 26 -39.15 4.87 11.94
N HIS A 27 -38.28 3.88 11.89
CA HIS A 27 -37.83 3.13 13.07
C HIS A 27 -36.56 3.69 13.73
N GLY A 28 -36.07 4.87 13.32
CA GLY A 28 -34.85 5.46 13.89
C GLY A 28 -33.55 4.73 13.53
N LEU A 29 -33.58 3.80 12.59
CA LEU A 29 -32.45 2.95 12.15
C LEU A 29 -31.78 3.47 10.86
N SER A 30 -32.09 4.69 10.43
CA SER A 30 -31.51 5.29 9.21
C SER A 30 -30.03 5.67 9.37
N ARG A 31 -29.52 5.70 10.60
CA ARG A 31 -28.12 6.00 10.92
C ARG A 31 -27.52 4.78 11.60
N LEU A 32 -26.36 4.36 11.12
CA LEU A 32 -25.57 3.37 11.85
C LEU A 32 -25.19 3.97 13.22
N PRO A 33 -25.11 3.15 14.28
CA PRO A 33 -24.65 3.61 15.58
C PRO A 33 -23.30 4.33 15.43
N GLY A 34 -23.24 5.57 15.91
CA GLY A 34 -21.98 6.30 15.99
C GLY A 34 -21.01 5.51 16.86
N GLY A 35 -19.82 5.20 16.32
CA GLY A 35 -18.84 4.38 17.03
C GLY A 35 -18.49 3.06 16.37
N THR A 36 -19.00 2.76 15.16
CA THR A 36 -18.42 1.68 14.34
C THR A 36 -16.99 2.08 13.97
N ARG A 37 -16.04 1.70 14.83
CA ARG A 37 -14.61 1.85 14.60
C ARG A 37 -14.34 1.28 13.21
N VAL A 38 -13.80 2.08 12.30
CA VAL A 38 -13.30 1.58 11.02
C VAL A 38 -12.43 0.38 11.37
N ARG A 39 -12.79 -0.80 10.86
CA ARG A 39 -12.06 -2.03 11.18
C ARG A 39 -10.58 -1.71 10.94
N LYS A 40 -9.75 -1.75 11.99
CA LYS A 40 -8.30 -1.68 11.79
C LYS A 40 -8.01 -2.87 10.89
N VAL A 41 -7.69 -2.61 9.63
CA VAL A 41 -7.18 -3.65 8.75
C VAL A 41 -5.91 -4.10 9.46
N HIS A 42 -5.96 -5.25 10.12
CA HIS A 42 -4.76 -5.91 10.57
C HIS A 42 -4.03 -6.27 9.30
N THR A 43 -3.08 -5.41 8.90
CA THR A 43 -2.15 -5.73 7.83
C THR A 43 -1.40 -6.96 8.31
N LYS A 44 -1.74 -8.11 7.72
CA LYS A 44 -0.92 -9.30 7.86
C LYS A 44 0.45 -8.90 7.33
N ARG A 45 1.44 -8.78 8.21
CA ARG A 45 2.81 -8.51 7.79
C ARG A 45 3.22 -9.75 7.00
N TYR A 46 3.42 -9.56 5.70
CA TYR A 46 4.21 -10.49 4.92
C TYR A 46 5.61 -10.36 5.55
N GLU A 47 6.04 -11.43 6.21
CA GLU A 47 7.38 -11.54 6.74
C GLU A 47 7.81 -12.94 6.30
N LYS A 48 8.35 -13.00 5.08
CA LYS A 48 8.98 -14.23 4.58
C LYS A 48 10.17 -14.53 5.48
N GLN A 49 10.42 -15.80 5.77
CA GLN A 49 11.56 -16.19 6.61
C GLN A 49 12.87 -16.32 5.84
N VAL A 50 12.80 -16.39 4.51
CA VAL A 50 13.96 -16.60 3.64
C VAL A 50 14.43 -15.24 3.09
N PRO A 51 15.64 -14.79 3.44
CA PRO A 51 16.25 -13.60 2.87
C PRO A 51 16.28 -13.64 1.33
N GLY A 52 15.97 -12.51 0.68
CA GLY A 52 15.99 -12.39 -0.78
C GLY A 52 14.81 -13.03 -1.51
N HIS A 53 13.90 -13.72 -0.80
CA HIS A 53 12.70 -14.32 -1.41
C HIS A 53 11.72 -13.25 -1.91
N GLN A 54 11.58 -12.16 -1.14
CA GLN A 54 10.68 -11.08 -1.47
C GLN A 54 11.31 -9.75 -1.09
N ILE A 55 11.56 -8.92 -2.10
CA ILE A 55 12.14 -7.59 -1.91
C ILE A 55 11.10 -6.56 -2.35
N GLN A 56 10.82 -5.61 -1.47
CA GLN A 56 9.93 -4.49 -1.76
C GLN A 56 10.72 -3.37 -2.40
N PHE A 57 10.30 -2.95 -3.60
CA PHE A 57 10.89 -1.83 -4.33
C PHE A 57 9.97 -0.62 -4.25
N GLU A 58 10.52 0.52 -3.83
CA GLU A 58 9.82 1.79 -3.74
C GLU A 58 10.66 2.92 -4.33
N VAL A 59 10.00 3.89 -4.96
CA VAL A 59 10.62 5.15 -5.40
C VAL A 59 9.90 6.32 -4.76
N LYS A 60 10.67 7.18 -4.08
CA LYS A 60 10.16 8.41 -3.46
C LYS A 60 10.83 9.62 -4.05
N PHE A 61 10.05 10.64 -4.43
CA PHE A 61 10.62 11.92 -4.86
C PHE A 61 10.94 12.79 -3.65
N LEU A 62 12.08 13.46 -3.71
CA LEU A 62 12.54 14.41 -2.73
C LEU A 62 12.73 15.76 -3.43
N LYS A 63 12.31 16.83 -2.76
CA LYS A 63 12.55 18.21 -3.19
C LYS A 63 13.52 18.84 -2.21
N PHE A 64 14.61 19.38 -2.72
CA PHE A 64 15.65 20.05 -1.95
C PHE A 64 15.82 21.47 -2.47
N ASP A 65 16.29 22.37 -1.62
CA ASP A 65 16.73 23.69 -2.07
C ASP A 65 18.14 23.56 -2.66
N GLY A 66 18.29 23.96 -3.92
CA GLY A 66 19.59 23.99 -4.59
C GLY A 66 20.47 25.11 -4.04
N LYS A 67 21.78 24.99 -4.24
CA LYS A 67 22.76 26.03 -3.86
C LYS A 67 22.44 27.39 -4.51
N ASP A 68 21.76 27.37 -5.66
CA ASP A 68 21.38 28.54 -6.44
C ASP A 68 19.99 29.08 -6.04
N GLY A 69 19.40 28.57 -4.94
CA GLY A 69 18.05 28.91 -4.47
C GLY A 69 16.92 28.29 -5.30
N LYS A 70 17.23 27.51 -6.35
CA LYS A 70 16.24 26.82 -7.19
C LYS A 70 15.91 25.43 -6.62
N PRO A 71 14.65 24.98 -6.65
CA PRO A 71 14.28 23.66 -6.16
C PRO A 71 14.89 22.57 -7.04
N VAL A 72 15.59 21.65 -6.40
CA VAL A 72 16.22 20.48 -7.00
C VAL A 72 15.38 19.25 -6.68
N LYS A 73 14.90 18.56 -7.71
CA LYS A 73 14.18 17.30 -7.56
C LYS A 73 15.16 16.13 -7.64
N ARG A 74 15.02 15.18 -6.72
CA ARG A 74 15.75 13.91 -6.69
C ARG A 74 14.79 12.76 -6.47
N TYR A 75 15.21 11.57 -6.85
CA TYR A 75 14.42 10.35 -6.73
C TYR A 75 15.22 9.34 -5.93
N GLN A 76 14.73 9.00 -4.75
CA GLN A 76 15.30 7.96 -3.90
C GLN A 76 14.66 6.63 -4.26
N TYR A 77 15.46 5.69 -4.69
CA TYR A 77 15.09 4.31 -4.93
C TYR A 77 15.48 3.49 -3.70
N ALA A 78 14.55 2.67 -3.23
CA ALA A 78 14.72 1.83 -2.07
C ALA A 78 14.32 0.40 -2.41
N ALA A 79 15.16 -0.55 -2.02
CA ALA A 79 14.86 -1.96 -2.01
C ALA A 79 14.99 -2.46 -0.58
N ILE A 80 13.95 -3.12 -0.07
CA ILE A 80 13.90 -3.61 1.31
C ILE A 80 13.61 -5.11 1.26
N ASP A 81 14.52 -5.91 1.78
CA ASP A 81 14.27 -7.35 1.95
C ASP A 81 13.24 -7.57 3.07
N ASP A 82 12.20 -8.35 2.77
CA ASP A 82 11.07 -8.58 3.66
C ASP A 82 11.47 -9.36 4.92
N ALA A 83 12.42 -10.30 4.77
CA ALA A 83 12.88 -11.18 5.84
C ALA A 83 13.87 -10.50 6.79
N THR A 84 14.93 -9.88 6.24
CA THR A 84 16.03 -9.32 7.04
C THR A 84 15.87 -7.83 7.34
N ARG A 85 14.97 -7.13 6.64
CA ARG A 85 14.83 -5.67 6.66
C ARG A 85 16.11 -4.91 6.29
N VAL A 86 17.06 -5.58 5.64
CA VAL A 86 18.22 -4.94 5.02
C VAL A 86 17.72 -4.08 3.85
N ARG A 87 18.35 -2.92 3.67
CA ARG A 87 17.91 -1.89 2.72
C ARG A 87 19.04 -1.45 1.82
N ALA A 88 18.80 -1.49 0.51
CA ALA A 88 19.62 -0.81 -0.48
C ALA A 88 18.95 0.51 -0.88
N LEU A 89 19.74 1.58 -0.93
CA LEU A 89 19.26 2.94 -1.20
C LEU A 89 20.17 3.61 -2.24
N LYS A 90 19.56 4.21 -3.26
CA LYS A 90 20.27 4.97 -4.28
C LYS A 90 19.46 6.20 -4.69
N ILE A 91 20.14 7.30 -4.99
CA ILE A 91 19.50 8.56 -5.37
C ILE A 91 19.85 8.87 -6.82
N TYR A 92 18.84 9.23 -7.61
CA TYR A 92 19.00 9.65 -8.99
C TYR A 92 18.43 11.04 -9.24
N ASP A 93 18.95 11.70 -10.27
CA ASP A 93 18.48 13.01 -10.71
C ASP A 93 17.16 12.94 -11.47
N ARG A 94 16.87 11.79 -12.10
CA ARG A 94 15.69 11.59 -12.96
C ARG A 94 14.99 10.28 -12.62
N HIS A 95 13.68 10.24 -12.84
CA HIS A 95 12.88 9.02 -12.79
C HIS A 95 12.66 8.53 -14.21
N ASN A 96 13.49 7.57 -14.64
CA ASN A 96 13.41 6.94 -15.95
C ASN A 96 13.70 5.44 -15.82
N GLN A 97 13.46 4.71 -16.91
CA GLN A 97 13.65 3.26 -16.94
C GLN A 97 15.12 2.85 -16.79
N ALA A 98 16.06 3.62 -17.36
CA ALA A 98 17.49 3.33 -17.26
C ALA A 98 17.97 3.33 -15.80
N ASN A 99 17.57 4.33 -15.00
CA ASN A 99 17.90 4.40 -13.58
C ASN A 99 17.22 3.29 -12.77
N ALA A 100 16.03 2.85 -13.18
CA ALA A 100 15.35 1.73 -12.54
C ALA A 100 16.09 0.40 -12.80
N ILE A 101 16.56 0.17 -14.02
CA ILE A 101 17.36 -1.01 -14.38
C ILE A 101 18.68 -0.99 -13.61
N ASP A 102 19.42 0.12 -13.66
CA ASP A 102 20.68 0.29 -12.93
C ASP A 102 20.51 0.07 -11.41
N PHE A 103 19.38 0.49 -10.84
CA PHE A 103 19.07 0.22 -9.43
C PHE A 103 18.83 -1.26 -9.16
N ILE A 104 18.10 -1.94 -10.04
CA ILE A 104 17.83 -3.38 -9.90
C ILE A 104 19.16 -4.16 -9.97
N ASP A 105 20.03 -3.85 -10.93
CA ASP A 105 21.34 -4.48 -11.07
C ASP A 105 22.17 -4.29 -9.78
N THR A 106 22.19 -3.06 -9.24
CA THR A 106 22.85 -2.76 -7.95
C THR A 106 22.28 -3.61 -6.80
N VAL A 107 20.96 -3.82 -6.75
CA VAL A 107 20.30 -4.59 -5.70
C VAL A 107 20.55 -6.09 -5.84
N ILE A 108 20.60 -6.60 -7.07
CA ILE A 108 20.93 -8.00 -7.35
C ILE A 108 22.33 -8.31 -6.80
N ASP A 109 23.32 -7.48 -7.16
CA ASP A 109 24.70 -7.63 -6.68
C ASP A 109 24.76 -7.57 -5.15
N PHE A 110 24.14 -6.55 -4.55
CA PHE A 110 24.10 -6.39 -3.09
C PHE A 110 23.41 -7.56 -2.37
N THR A 111 22.31 -8.08 -2.93
CA THR A 111 21.56 -9.19 -2.31
C THR A 111 22.39 -10.47 -2.36
N PHE A 112 23.06 -10.77 -3.48
CA PHE A 112 23.92 -11.94 -3.57
C PHE A 112 25.10 -11.89 -2.60
N ASP A 113 25.64 -10.70 -2.31
CA ASP A 113 26.74 -10.55 -1.36
C ASP A 113 26.28 -10.71 0.09
N VAL A 114 25.15 -10.09 0.47
CA VAL A 114 24.61 -10.21 1.84
C VAL A 114 24.14 -11.64 2.16
N LEU A 115 23.69 -12.40 1.16
CA LEU A 115 23.26 -13.79 1.32
C LEU A 115 24.42 -14.79 1.45
N LYS A 116 25.63 -14.47 0.98
CA LYS A 116 26.81 -15.33 1.12
C LYS A 116 27.42 -15.29 2.52
N ASP A 117 27.24 -14.18 3.23
CA ASP A 117 27.79 -13.95 4.57
C ASP A 117 26.84 -14.35 5.71
N GLN A 118 25.71 -14.99 5.40
CA GLN A 118 24.83 -15.56 6.43
C GLN A 118 25.32 -16.97 6.82
N PRO A 119 25.46 -17.29 8.12
CA PRO A 119 26.01 -18.56 8.61
C PRO A 119 25.13 -19.78 8.30
#